data_AF-A0A315Y1R0-F1
#
_entry.id   AF-A0A315Y1R0-F1
#
_cell.length_a   1.000
_cell.length_b   1.000
_cell.length_c   1.000
_cell.angle_alpha   90.00
_cell.angle_beta   90.00
_cell.angle_gamma   90.00
#
_symmetry.space_group_name_H-M   'P 1'
#
loop_
_entity.id
_entity.type
_entity.pdbx_description
1 polymer ?
#
loop_
_entity_poly.entity_id
_entity_poly.type
_entity_poly.pdbx_seq_one_letter_code
_entity_poly.pdbx_strand_id
1 'polypeptide(L)'
;MNSDWFMNYAEYAVRAIDIETHWYELRGWITKNGRHILIGDDGGGSSGSGAGKSIDNSVKSGIIEENGEPKPITKITDKAIASVPKVKISGYTDEQCSKIQEQHKELLKYARDNNDCNEVAFVFDSSLQVRKEFKGSDDRLDFGQNFYDSDLMIMHNHPRNSSYSFTDIVEFVGNERIKTLTIVKNNGNVETLSKLKDFDKLSLLRSLQKAENKVLKATKKGEYRDNEYRKVVNKFLDNQQKGGLFEWKK
;
A
#
# COMPACT_ATOMS: atom_id res chain seq x y z
N MET A 1 13.78 -39.62 12.29
CA MET A 1 13.68 -38.18 11.94
C MET A 1 14.84 -37.47 12.60
N ASN A 2 15.65 -36.74 11.82
CA ASN A 2 16.87 -36.12 12.32
C ASN A 2 16.53 -34.82 13.09
N SER A 3 17.05 -34.65 14.31
CA SER A 3 16.78 -33.49 15.17
C SER A 3 17.18 -32.17 14.52
N ASP A 4 18.22 -32.19 13.70
CA ASP A 4 18.77 -31.00 13.02
C ASP A 4 17.80 -30.42 12.00
N TRP A 5 16.99 -31.26 11.35
CA TRP A 5 15.97 -30.79 10.39
C TRP A 5 14.85 -30.03 11.11
N PHE A 6 14.43 -30.52 12.27
CA PHE A 6 13.37 -29.90 13.07
C PHE A 6 13.82 -28.55 13.63
N MET A 7 15.06 -28.46 14.12
CA MET A 7 15.62 -27.20 14.63
C MET A 7 15.77 -26.15 13.51
N ASN A 8 16.23 -26.56 12.33
CA ASN A 8 16.36 -25.64 11.18
C ASN A 8 14.99 -25.16 10.68
N TYR A 9 13.99 -26.05 10.68
CA TYR A 9 12.61 -25.68 10.38
C TYR A 9 12.02 -24.71 11.41
N ALA A 10 12.24 -24.96 12.70
CA ALA A 10 11.78 -24.08 13.77
C ALA A 10 12.44 -22.69 13.69
N GLU A 11 13.75 -22.61 13.45
CA GLU A 11 14.44 -21.33 13.25
C GLU A 11 13.93 -20.58 12.01
N TYR A 12 13.68 -21.29 10.91
CA TYR A 12 13.08 -20.69 9.72
C TYR A 12 11.69 -20.13 10.00
N ALA A 13 10.85 -20.90 10.70
CA ALA A 13 9.49 -20.52 11.05
C ALA A 13 9.47 -19.30 11.97
N VAL A 14 10.32 -19.27 13.02
CA VAL A 14 10.45 -18.11 13.91
C VAL A 14 10.87 -16.87 13.13
N ARG A 15 11.88 -16.96 12.26
CA ARG A 15 12.30 -15.81 11.43
C ARG A 15 11.21 -15.36 10.47
N ALA A 16 10.45 -16.28 9.88
CA ALA A 16 9.34 -15.93 9.00
C ALA A 16 8.24 -15.18 9.78
N ILE A 17 7.91 -15.65 10.99
CA ILE A 17 6.97 -14.98 11.89
C ILE A 17 7.48 -13.60 12.28
N ASP A 18 8.75 -13.44 12.65
CA ASP A 18 9.34 -12.14 13.01
C ASP A 18 9.28 -11.14 11.85
N ILE A 19 9.59 -11.60 10.64
CA ILE A 19 9.52 -10.78 9.43
C ILE A 19 8.08 -10.36 9.17
N GLU A 20 7.15 -11.31 9.12
CA GLU A 20 5.75 -10.98 8.89
C GLU A 20 5.20 -10.06 9.98
N THR A 21 5.56 -10.28 11.25
CA THR A 21 5.19 -9.42 12.37
C THR A 21 5.74 -8.01 12.20
N HIS A 22 7.03 -7.83 11.86
CA HIS A 22 7.61 -6.52 11.55
C HIS A 22 6.83 -5.78 10.46
N TRP A 23 6.36 -6.48 9.42
CA TRP A 23 5.61 -5.86 8.33
C TRP A 23 4.11 -5.68 8.61
N TYR A 24 3.50 -6.55 9.42
CA TYR A 24 2.16 -6.29 9.96
C TYR A 24 2.19 -5.11 10.92
N GLU A 25 3.24 -5.02 11.72
CA GLU A 25 3.55 -3.86 12.51
C GLU A 25 3.74 -2.65 11.61
N LEU A 26 4.58 -2.63 10.58
CA LEU A 26 4.69 -1.44 9.71
C LEU A 26 3.37 -1.09 8.98
N ARG A 27 2.56 -2.07 8.59
CA ARG A 27 1.19 -1.87 8.07
C ARG A 27 0.20 -1.39 9.14
N GLY A 28 0.49 -1.69 10.40
CA GLY A 28 -0.30 -1.43 11.59
C GLY A 28 0.37 -0.49 12.60
N TRP A 29 1.44 0.25 12.26
CA TRP A 29 2.19 1.15 13.15
C TRP A 29 1.53 2.52 13.19
N ILE A 30 0.26 2.35 13.47
CA ILE A 30 -0.83 3.25 13.48
C ILE A 30 -1.90 2.68 14.43
N THR A 31 -2.02 1.36 14.58
CA THR A 31 -2.52 0.80 15.83
C THR A 31 -1.41 0.76 16.87
N LYS A 32 -1.42 1.73 17.78
CA LYS A 32 -0.62 1.69 19.00
C LYS A 32 -1.28 0.75 20.03
N ASN A 33 -0.47 -0.08 20.71
CA ASN A 33 -0.76 -0.88 21.92
C ASN A 33 -1.15 -2.37 21.77
N GLY A 34 -0.48 -3.12 20.90
CA GLY A 34 -0.06 -4.50 21.20
C GLY A 34 -1.07 -5.44 21.88
N ARG A 35 -2.24 -5.68 21.27
CA ARG A 35 -3.09 -6.85 21.61
C ARG A 35 -3.56 -7.56 20.35
N HIS A 36 -3.13 -8.81 20.21
CA HIS A 36 -3.72 -9.78 19.30
C HIS A 36 -5.09 -10.19 19.86
N ILE A 37 -6.17 -10.03 19.09
CA ILE A 37 -7.44 -10.70 19.36
C ILE A 37 -7.66 -11.71 18.24
N LEU A 38 -7.52 -12.98 18.60
CA LEU A 38 -8.14 -14.08 17.88
C LEU A 38 -9.66 -13.88 18.02
N ILE A 39 -10.38 -13.78 16.90
CA ILE A 39 -11.85 -13.76 16.91
C ILE A 39 -12.32 -15.20 17.14
N GLY A 40 -13.10 -15.39 18.20
CA GLY A 40 -13.82 -16.63 18.47
C GLY A 40 -14.22 -16.75 19.94
N ASP A 41 -15.29 -16.07 20.34
CA ASP A 41 -16.37 -16.72 21.11
C ASP A 41 -17.56 -15.77 21.27
N ASP A 42 -18.66 -16.19 20.66
CA ASP A 42 -20.00 -15.65 20.85
C ASP A 42 -20.51 -16.11 22.22
N GLY A 43 -20.80 -15.18 23.13
CA GLY A 43 -21.21 -15.59 24.48
C GLY A 43 -21.75 -14.50 25.40
N GLY A 44 -22.96 -14.02 25.11
CA GLY A 44 -24.02 -13.78 26.10
C GLY A 44 -23.86 -12.75 27.23
N GLY A 45 -24.82 -11.80 27.29
CA GLY A 45 -25.59 -11.60 28.53
C GLY A 45 -25.36 -10.34 29.38
N SER A 46 -26.21 -9.34 29.12
CA SER A 46 -27.03 -8.57 30.08
C SER A 46 -26.44 -7.50 31.04
N SER A 47 -27.12 -6.33 30.95
CA SER A 47 -27.55 -5.39 32.00
C SER A 47 -26.61 -4.31 32.53
N GLY A 48 -27.10 -3.06 32.54
CA GLY A 48 -26.55 -1.96 33.34
C GLY A 48 -26.76 -0.57 32.75
N SER A 49 -27.86 0.09 33.13
CA SER A 49 -28.19 1.50 32.87
C SER A 49 -27.18 2.50 33.48
N GLY A 50 -26.86 3.57 32.76
CA GLY A 50 -26.17 4.75 33.32
C GLY A 50 -25.86 5.83 32.28
N ALA A 51 -26.47 7.00 32.43
CA ALA A 51 -26.27 8.17 31.57
C ALA A 51 -24.88 8.80 31.76
N GLY A 52 -24.29 9.29 30.66
CA GLY A 52 -23.23 10.31 30.68
C GLY A 52 -21.94 9.96 29.95
N LYS A 53 -21.58 10.84 28.99
CA LYS A 53 -20.34 10.94 28.20
C LYS A 53 -20.18 9.93 27.05
N SER A 54 -20.46 10.44 25.85
CA SER A 54 -19.87 9.97 24.60
C SER A 54 -18.35 10.06 24.68
N ILE A 55 -17.70 8.93 24.99
CA ILE A 55 -16.26 8.75 24.82
C ILE A 55 -16.11 8.11 23.44
N ASP A 56 -15.77 8.93 22.46
CA ASP A 56 -15.28 8.52 21.14
C ASP A 56 -13.96 7.76 21.34
N ASN A 57 -14.06 6.44 21.45
CA ASN A 57 -12.93 5.53 21.33
C ASN A 57 -12.91 4.96 19.91
N SER A 58 -12.74 5.83 18.91
CA SER A 58 -12.25 5.38 17.60
C SER A 58 -10.81 4.89 17.75
N VAL A 59 -10.67 3.57 17.75
CA VAL A 59 -9.39 2.87 17.71
C VAL A 59 -8.68 3.22 16.41
N LYS A 60 -7.70 4.12 16.51
CA LYS A 60 -6.88 4.59 15.40
C LYS A 60 -5.98 3.45 14.91
N SER A 61 -6.10 3.16 13.62
CA SER A 61 -5.35 2.25 12.75
C SER A 61 -5.14 3.02 11.41
N GLY A 62 -4.08 2.76 10.62
CA GLY A 62 -3.62 3.48 9.38
C GLY A 62 -2.96 4.92 9.38
N ILE A 63 -1.68 5.20 9.74
CA ILE A 63 -0.93 6.48 9.73
C ILE A 63 0.28 6.27 8.80
N ILE A 64 0.35 7.10 7.77
CA ILE A 64 1.46 7.24 6.82
C ILE A 64 2.01 8.67 7.04
N GLU A 65 3.33 8.88 7.11
CA GLU A 65 3.91 10.22 7.33
C GLU A 65 5.03 10.49 6.31
N GLU A 66 4.89 11.57 5.53
CA GLU A 66 5.96 12.08 4.67
C GLU A 66 6.67 13.26 5.36
N ASN A 67 7.82 13.01 6.03
CA ASN A 67 8.60 14.07 6.69
C ASN A 67 9.55 14.80 5.71
N GLY A 68 9.23 16.06 5.40
CA GLY A 68 10.03 17.04 4.63
C GLY A 68 9.20 18.32 4.34
N GLU A 69 9.80 19.45 3.96
CA GLU A 69 9.02 20.63 3.52
C GLU A 69 8.09 20.21 2.37
N PRO A 70 6.75 20.20 2.55
CA PRO A 70 5.89 19.51 1.62
C PRO A 70 5.80 20.32 0.33
N LYS A 71 6.35 19.78 -0.79
CA LYS A 71 6.12 20.35 -2.12
C LYS A 71 4.62 20.61 -2.29
N PRO A 72 4.15 21.81 -2.62
CA PRO A 72 2.74 22.13 -2.59
C PRO A 72 1.90 21.12 -3.39
N ILE A 73 0.70 20.84 -2.89
CA ILE A 73 -0.26 19.99 -3.61
C ILE A 73 -0.45 20.55 -5.01
N THR A 74 -0.32 19.68 -6.00
CA THR A 74 -0.58 20.04 -7.39
C THR A 74 -2.08 20.03 -7.61
N LYS A 75 -2.64 21.17 -8.01
CA LYS A 75 -4.05 21.25 -8.39
C LYS A 75 -4.31 20.39 -9.62
N ILE A 76 -5.35 19.58 -9.57
CA ILE A 76 -5.80 18.75 -10.69
C ILE A 76 -6.56 19.65 -11.66
N THR A 77 -6.15 19.68 -12.93
CA THR A 77 -6.76 20.49 -13.99
C THR A 77 -7.45 19.61 -15.02
N ASP A 78 -8.41 20.16 -15.78
CA ASP A 78 -9.03 19.45 -16.90
C ASP A 78 -8.00 18.99 -17.94
N LYS A 79 -6.94 19.78 -18.14
CA LYS A 79 -5.81 19.41 -19.00
C LYS A 79 -5.10 18.15 -18.49
N ALA A 80 -4.79 18.08 -17.20
CA ALA A 80 -4.14 16.92 -16.58
C ALA A 80 -5.00 15.66 -16.71
N ILE A 81 -6.31 15.78 -16.47
CA ILE A 81 -7.28 14.69 -16.62
C ILE A 81 -7.36 14.24 -18.09
N ALA A 82 -7.44 15.17 -19.04
CA ALA A 82 -7.51 14.83 -20.46
C ALA A 82 -6.23 14.13 -20.97
N SER A 83 -5.07 14.51 -20.43
CA SER A 83 -3.76 14.02 -20.86
C SER A 83 -3.30 12.71 -20.21
N VAL A 84 -4.10 12.11 -19.30
CA VAL A 84 -3.74 10.82 -18.67
C VAL A 84 -3.46 9.78 -19.77
N PRO A 85 -2.24 9.21 -19.84
CA PRO A 85 -1.86 8.29 -20.91
C PRO A 85 -2.45 6.89 -20.68
N LYS A 86 -2.69 6.17 -21.78
CA LYS A 86 -2.98 4.73 -21.71
C LYS A 86 -1.66 3.99 -21.52
N VAL A 87 -1.55 3.22 -20.44
CA VAL A 87 -0.39 2.34 -20.18
C VAL A 87 -0.78 0.90 -20.48
N LYS A 88 0.02 0.18 -21.27
CA LYS A 88 -0.16 -1.26 -21.46
C LYS A 88 0.39 -1.99 -20.25
N ILE A 89 -0.43 -2.75 -19.55
CA ILE A 89 -0.05 -3.48 -18.33
C ILE A 89 -0.04 -4.98 -18.65
N SER A 90 1.06 -5.67 -18.32
CA SER A 90 1.16 -7.11 -18.51
C SER A 90 0.08 -7.86 -17.73
N GLY A 91 -0.58 -8.82 -18.39
CA GLY A 91 -1.70 -9.55 -17.82
C GLY A 91 -3.08 -8.91 -18.02
N TYR A 92 -3.14 -7.72 -18.62
CA TYR A 92 -4.39 -7.06 -19.00
C TYR A 92 -4.54 -6.97 -20.52
N THR A 93 -5.77 -7.11 -20.99
CA THR A 93 -6.14 -6.86 -22.40
C THR A 93 -6.05 -5.37 -22.74
N ASP A 94 -6.01 -5.05 -24.03
CA ASP A 94 -5.96 -3.67 -24.49
C ASP A 94 -7.25 -2.90 -24.10
N GLU A 95 -8.40 -3.58 -24.08
CA GLU A 95 -9.69 -3.06 -23.60
C GLU A 95 -9.64 -2.78 -22.09
N GLN A 96 -9.12 -3.70 -21.29
CA GLN A 96 -8.94 -3.47 -19.84
C GLN A 96 -7.99 -2.29 -19.58
N CYS A 97 -6.89 -2.16 -20.34
CA CYS A 97 -5.99 -1.01 -20.22
C CYS A 97 -6.68 0.31 -20.58
N SER A 98 -7.60 0.32 -21.54
CA SER A 98 -8.43 1.50 -21.84
C SER A 98 -9.35 1.83 -20.66
N LYS A 99 -10.00 0.82 -20.07
CA LYS A 99 -10.87 1.02 -18.89
C LYS A 99 -10.08 1.53 -17.69
N ILE A 100 -8.86 1.03 -17.47
CA ILE A 100 -7.95 1.50 -16.42
C ILE A 100 -7.61 2.98 -16.64
N GLN A 101 -7.28 3.39 -17.87
CA GLN A 101 -7.03 4.80 -18.19
C GLN A 101 -8.26 5.67 -17.87
N GLU A 102 -9.47 5.22 -18.23
CA GLU A 102 -10.72 5.93 -17.90
C GLU A 102 -10.92 6.05 -16.38
N GLN A 103 -10.62 5.00 -15.61
CA GLN A 103 -10.70 5.04 -14.15
C GLN A 103 -9.63 5.94 -13.53
N HIS A 104 -8.41 6.06 -14.10
CA HIS A 104 -7.44 7.07 -13.66
C HIS A 104 -7.95 8.49 -13.86
N LYS A 105 -8.60 8.77 -15.00
CA LYS A 105 -9.23 10.07 -15.27
C LYS A 105 -10.34 10.35 -14.27
N GLU A 106 -11.16 9.35 -13.98
CA GLU A 106 -12.23 9.46 -12.99
C GLU A 106 -11.71 9.65 -11.57
N LEU A 107 -10.63 8.96 -11.20
CA LEU A 107 -9.98 9.12 -9.90
C LEU A 107 -9.48 10.56 -9.71
N LEU A 108 -8.83 11.14 -10.72
CA LEU A 108 -8.40 12.54 -10.66
C LEU A 108 -9.58 13.52 -10.53
N LYS A 109 -10.67 13.31 -11.28
CA LYS A 109 -11.89 14.12 -11.13
C LYS A 109 -12.45 14.00 -9.73
N TYR A 110 -12.57 12.78 -9.22
CA TYR A 110 -13.09 12.52 -7.89
C TYR A 110 -12.24 13.18 -6.80
N ALA A 111 -10.92 13.01 -6.84
CA ALA A 111 -10.00 13.65 -5.91
C ALA A 111 -10.11 15.19 -5.93
N ARG A 112 -10.21 15.78 -7.13
CA ARG A 112 -10.39 17.22 -7.31
C ARG A 112 -11.70 17.72 -6.70
N ASP A 113 -12.79 17.04 -7.01
CA ASP A 113 -14.15 17.52 -6.74
C ASP A 113 -14.64 17.14 -5.33
N ASN A 114 -14.08 16.08 -4.75
CA ASN A 114 -14.59 15.48 -3.51
C ASN A 114 -13.54 15.34 -2.39
N ASN A 115 -12.27 15.67 -2.64
CA ASN A 115 -11.21 15.58 -1.63
C ASN A 115 -10.14 16.67 -1.76
N ASP A 116 -10.46 17.86 -2.27
CA ASP A 116 -9.53 19.00 -2.36
C ASP A 116 -8.19 18.70 -3.05
N CYS A 117 -8.20 17.81 -4.05
CA CYS A 117 -7.01 17.29 -4.73
C CYS A 117 -6.05 16.46 -3.83
N ASN A 118 -6.46 16.09 -2.61
CA ASN A 118 -5.76 15.16 -1.73
C ASN A 118 -5.87 13.72 -2.25
N GLU A 119 -5.28 12.78 -1.50
CA GLU A 119 -5.19 11.38 -1.88
C GLU A 119 -6.56 10.70 -1.85
N VAL A 120 -6.84 9.94 -2.90
CA VAL A 120 -8.01 9.10 -3.08
C VAL A 120 -7.53 7.81 -3.69
N ALA A 121 -8.12 6.69 -3.28
CA ALA A 121 -7.90 5.40 -3.90
C ALA A 121 -9.20 4.75 -4.36
N PHE A 122 -9.12 4.10 -5.51
CA PHE A 122 -10.11 3.15 -6.00
C PHE A 122 -9.53 1.73 -5.90
N VAL A 123 -10.30 0.84 -5.27
CA VAL A 123 -9.96 -0.58 -5.16
C VAL A 123 -10.96 -1.38 -5.99
N PHE A 124 -10.44 -2.14 -6.94
CA PHE A 124 -11.22 -3.00 -7.82
C PHE A 124 -10.97 -4.47 -7.50
N ASP A 125 -12.01 -5.28 -7.71
CA ASP A 125 -11.87 -6.71 -7.88
C ASP A 125 -11.18 -7.07 -9.22
N SER A 126 -10.94 -8.36 -9.44
CA SER A 126 -10.29 -8.88 -10.63
C SER A 126 -11.05 -8.62 -11.94
N SER A 127 -12.36 -8.32 -11.86
CA SER A 127 -13.20 -8.03 -13.02
C SER A 127 -13.14 -6.56 -13.46
N LEU A 128 -12.58 -5.67 -12.62
CA LEU A 128 -12.60 -4.22 -12.80
C LEU A 128 -14.03 -3.64 -12.95
N GLN A 129 -15.05 -4.33 -12.43
CA GLN A 129 -16.45 -3.87 -12.52
C GLN A 129 -16.91 -3.20 -11.23
N VAL A 130 -16.57 -3.78 -10.09
CA VAL A 130 -16.93 -3.23 -8.78
C VAL A 130 -15.74 -2.45 -8.22
N ARG A 131 -15.97 -1.20 -7.83
CA ARG A 131 -14.98 -0.36 -7.16
C ARG A 131 -15.45 0.06 -5.77
N LYS A 132 -14.50 0.12 -4.84
CA LYS A 132 -14.64 0.85 -3.56
C LYS A 132 -13.76 2.10 -3.60
N GLU A 133 -14.25 3.16 -2.98
CA GLU A 133 -13.60 4.47 -2.96
C GLU A 133 -13.14 4.79 -1.53
N PHE A 134 -11.92 5.25 -1.39
CA PHE A 134 -11.31 5.61 -0.11
C PHE A 134 -10.72 7.01 -0.21
N LYS A 135 -10.95 7.84 0.80
CA LYS A 135 -10.40 9.20 0.88
C LYS A 135 -9.30 9.25 1.95
N GLY A 136 -8.22 9.93 1.60
CA GLY A 136 -7.05 10.12 2.43
C GLY A 136 -6.73 11.60 2.68
N SER A 137 -5.68 11.86 3.47
CA SER A 137 -5.02 13.18 3.52
C SER A 137 -4.08 13.34 2.31
N ASP A 138 -3.19 14.32 2.34
CA ASP A 138 -2.17 14.53 1.32
C ASP A 138 -1.04 13.48 1.35
N ASP A 139 -0.94 12.72 2.44
CA ASP A 139 0.11 11.76 2.75
C ASP A 139 -0.39 10.44 3.37
N ARG A 140 -1.72 10.23 3.50
CA ARG A 140 -2.30 9.05 4.19
C ARG A 140 -3.53 8.52 3.50
N LEU A 141 -3.64 7.19 3.40
CA LEU A 141 -4.85 6.52 2.96
C LEU A 141 -5.03 5.15 3.68
N ASP A 142 -6.23 4.89 4.22
CA ASP A 142 -6.57 3.65 4.94
C ASP A 142 -7.71 2.91 4.22
N PHE A 143 -7.48 1.62 3.94
CA PHE A 143 -8.41 0.75 3.25
C PHE A 143 -9.29 -0.11 4.20
N GLY A 144 -9.04 -0.07 5.52
CA GLY A 144 -9.70 -0.90 6.52
C GLY A 144 -9.43 -2.41 6.37
N GLN A 145 -10.20 -3.26 7.07
CA GLN A 145 -10.05 -4.73 7.02
C GLN A 145 -10.81 -5.42 5.87
N ASN A 146 -11.41 -4.66 4.96
CA ASN A 146 -12.38 -5.19 4.00
C ASN A 146 -11.75 -5.48 2.64
N PHE A 147 -11.14 -6.66 2.48
CA PHE A 147 -10.70 -7.11 1.17
C PHE A 147 -11.34 -8.41 0.71
N TYR A 148 -11.93 -8.33 -0.49
CA TYR A 148 -12.63 -9.35 -1.25
C TYR A 148 -11.85 -10.64 -1.43
N ASP A 149 -12.55 -11.75 -1.67
CA ASP A 149 -12.01 -13.11 -1.90
C ASP A 149 -11.20 -13.29 -3.21
N SER A 150 -10.79 -12.21 -3.88
CA SER A 150 -10.17 -12.22 -5.21
C SER A 150 -8.92 -11.36 -5.32
N ASP A 151 -8.15 -11.55 -6.40
CA ASP A 151 -7.11 -10.62 -6.86
C ASP A 151 -7.65 -9.17 -6.92
N LEU A 152 -6.83 -8.22 -6.48
CA LEU A 152 -7.16 -6.80 -6.38
C LEU A 152 -6.29 -5.95 -7.31
N MET A 153 -6.92 -4.92 -7.87
CA MET A 153 -6.24 -3.79 -8.50
C MET A 153 -6.50 -2.52 -7.69
N ILE A 154 -5.43 -1.87 -7.23
CA ILE A 154 -5.51 -0.61 -6.49
C ILE A 154 -5.01 0.53 -7.37
N MET A 155 -5.73 1.63 -7.35
CA MET A 155 -5.40 2.86 -8.06
C MET A 155 -5.47 4.00 -7.05
N HIS A 156 -4.45 4.84 -6.95
CA HIS A 156 -4.52 6.05 -6.11
C HIS A 156 -3.83 7.24 -6.78
N ASN A 157 -4.08 8.45 -6.30
CA ASN A 157 -3.36 9.64 -6.76
C ASN A 157 -2.28 10.08 -5.79
N HIS A 158 -1.18 10.63 -6.31
CA HIS A 158 -0.16 11.29 -5.50
C HIS A 158 -0.28 12.81 -5.64
N PRO A 159 -0.76 13.53 -4.61
CA PRO A 159 -1.01 14.97 -4.68
C PRO A 159 0.23 15.82 -5.00
N ARG A 160 1.41 15.32 -4.61
CA ARG A 160 2.72 15.99 -4.78
C ARG A 160 3.52 15.45 -5.97
N ASN A 161 2.90 14.65 -6.84
CA ASN A 161 3.49 14.00 -8.02
C ASN A 161 4.74 13.14 -7.74
N SER A 162 4.88 12.64 -6.51
CA SER A 162 5.91 11.65 -6.16
C SER A 162 5.66 10.32 -6.88
N SER A 163 6.70 9.48 -6.98
CA SER A 163 6.56 8.05 -7.31
C SER A 163 6.15 7.27 -6.04
N TYR A 164 6.11 5.95 -6.11
CA TYR A 164 5.83 5.06 -4.97
C TYR A 164 6.65 5.43 -3.73
N SER A 165 5.97 5.56 -2.60
CA SER A 165 6.55 5.68 -1.27
C SER A 165 7.03 4.32 -0.77
N PHE A 166 7.76 4.30 0.36
CA PHE A 166 8.12 3.04 0.99
C PHE A 166 6.88 2.27 1.48
N THR A 167 5.90 2.99 2.02
CA THR A 167 4.64 2.41 2.52
C THR A 167 3.81 1.77 1.40
N ASP A 168 3.75 2.40 0.23
CA ASP A 168 3.09 1.80 -0.95
C ASP A 168 3.68 0.43 -1.27
N ILE A 169 5.00 0.32 -1.21
CA ILE A 169 5.71 -0.95 -1.50
C ILE A 169 5.50 -1.96 -0.38
N VAL A 170 5.46 -1.53 0.87
CA VAL A 170 5.16 -2.42 2.00
C VAL A 170 3.76 -3.02 1.87
N GLU A 171 2.75 -2.21 1.53
CA GLU A 171 1.39 -2.71 1.33
C GLU A 171 1.33 -3.64 0.11
N PHE A 172 1.88 -3.20 -1.03
CA PHE A 172 1.91 -3.99 -2.25
C PHE A 172 2.58 -5.36 -2.06
N VAL A 173 3.74 -5.42 -1.40
CA VAL A 173 4.45 -6.69 -1.15
C VAL A 173 3.80 -7.48 -0.02
N GLY A 174 3.35 -6.83 1.05
CA GLY A 174 2.78 -7.50 2.21
C GLY A 174 1.43 -8.15 1.94
N ASN A 175 0.68 -7.65 0.96
CA ASN A 175 -0.66 -8.12 0.63
C ASN A 175 -0.62 -8.99 -0.64
N GLU A 176 -0.80 -10.30 -0.47
CA GLU A 176 -0.77 -11.27 -1.58
C GLU A 176 -1.89 -11.03 -2.60
N ARG A 177 -3.02 -10.44 -2.17
CA ARG A 177 -4.18 -10.19 -3.04
C ARG A 177 -3.97 -9.00 -3.96
N ILE A 178 -3.11 -8.04 -3.61
CA ILE A 178 -2.80 -6.93 -4.51
C ILE A 178 -1.94 -7.44 -5.65
N LYS A 179 -2.53 -7.51 -6.84
CA LYS A 179 -1.85 -7.92 -8.07
C LYS A 179 -1.19 -6.74 -8.77
N THR A 180 -1.91 -5.62 -8.81
CA THR A 180 -1.49 -4.41 -9.49
C THR A 180 -1.82 -3.20 -8.62
N LEU A 181 -0.81 -2.36 -8.40
CA LEU A 181 -0.93 -1.05 -7.78
C LEU A 181 -0.60 -0.01 -8.86
N THR A 182 -1.40 1.05 -8.95
CA THR A 182 -1.15 2.14 -9.90
C THR A 182 -1.29 3.49 -9.24
N ILE A 183 -0.44 4.43 -9.67
CA ILE A 183 -0.51 5.82 -9.27
C ILE A 183 -0.87 6.65 -10.49
N VAL A 184 -1.87 7.54 -10.36
CA VAL A 184 -2.05 8.67 -11.26
C VAL A 184 -1.71 9.96 -10.52
N LYS A 185 -0.63 10.62 -10.92
CA LYS A 185 -0.18 11.86 -10.29
C LYS A 185 -1.16 12.99 -10.63
N ASN A 186 -1.27 14.00 -9.76
CA ASN A 186 -2.19 15.12 -9.99
C ASN A 186 -1.87 15.93 -11.27
N ASN A 187 -0.65 15.81 -11.81
CA ASN A 187 -0.25 16.35 -13.10
C ASN A 187 -0.63 15.48 -14.32
N GLY A 188 -1.26 14.31 -14.11
CA GLY A 188 -1.72 13.39 -15.16
C GLY A 188 -0.76 12.26 -15.52
N ASN A 189 0.46 12.24 -14.98
CA ASN A 189 1.42 11.15 -15.23
C ASN A 189 1.01 9.87 -14.48
N VAL A 190 1.25 8.70 -15.07
CA VAL A 190 0.84 7.41 -14.51
C VAL A 190 2.07 6.54 -14.24
N GLU A 191 2.10 5.89 -13.08
CA GLU A 191 3.02 4.77 -12.82
C GLU A 191 2.22 3.51 -12.52
N THR A 192 2.66 2.36 -13.03
CA THR A 192 2.00 1.07 -12.79
C THR A 192 3.00 0.06 -12.25
N LEU A 193 2.59 -0.70 -11.24
CA LEU A 193 3.39 -1.75 -10.62
C LEU A 193 2.56 -3.03 -10.54
N SER A 194 2.98 -4.08 -11.25
CA SER A 194 2.28 -5.36 -11.27
C SER A 194 3.19 -6.51 -10.84
N LYS A 195 2.65 -7.43 -10.04
CA LYS A 195 3.31 -8.71 -9.76
C LYS A 195 3.24 -9.59 -10.99
N LEU A 196 4.38 -10.17 -11.36
CA LEU A 196 4.47 -11.19 -12.39
C LEU A 196 4.29 -12.59 -11.76
N LYS A 197 4.39 -13.64 -12.58
CA LYS A 197 4.34 -15.03 -12.08
C LYS A 197 5.51 -15.26 -11.10
N ASP A 198 5.30 -16.16 -10.12
CA ASP A 198 6.33 -16.62 -9.17
C ASP A 198 6.79 -15.60 -8.09
N PHE A 199 5.84 -14.87 -7.50
CA PHE A 199 6.08 -14.03 -6.33
C PHE A 199 6.21 -14.87 -5.03
N ASP A 200 7.39 -14.84 -4.38
CA ASP A 200 7.56 -15.30 -3.00
C ASP A 200 7.54 -14.11 -2.03
N LYS A 201 6.43 -13.98 -1.30
CA LYS A 201 6.21 -12.93 -0.30
C LYS A 201 7.36 -12.84 0.69
N LEU A 202 7.78 -13.97 1.27
CA LEU A 202 8.78 -13.97 2.33
C LEU A 202 10.14 -13.49 1.82
N SER A 203 10.55 -13.92 0.62
CA SER A 203 11.80 -13.44 0.02
C SER A 203 11.77 -11.94 -0.31
N LEU A 204 10.63 -11.42 -0.73
CA LEU A 204 10.49 -10.00 -1.07
C LEU A 204 10.42 -9.11 0.17
N LEU A 205 9.69 -9.54 1.20
CA LEU A 205 9.70 -8.89 2.52
C LEU A 205 11.10 -8.89 3.13
N ARG A 206 11.86 -9.99 3.03
CA ARG A 206 13.28 -10.04 3.45
C ARG A 206 14.15 -9.06 2.67
N SER A 207 13.93 -8.96 1.36
CA SER A 207 14.68 -8.06 0.50
C SER A 207 14.39 -6.59 0.82
N LEU A 208 13.14 -6.26 1.11
CA LEU A 208 12.70 -4.94 1.54
C LEU A 208 13.30 -4.59 2.93
N GLN A 209 13.33 -5.56 3.86
CA GLN A 209 13.88 -5.36 5.22
C GLN A 209 15.37 -5.07 5.17
N LYS A 210 16.10 -5.79 4.31
CA LYS A 210 17.52 -5.53 4.07
C LYS A 210 17.75 -4.13 3.48
N ALA A 211 16.82 -3.63 2.67
CA ALA A 211 16.93 -2.32 2.07
C ALA A 211 16.64 -1.21 3.10
N GLU A 212 15.59 -1.37 3.91
CA GLU A 212 15.26 -0.49 5.04
C GLU A 212 16.42 -0.40 6.05
N ASN A 213 16.95 -1.54 6.49
CA ASN A 213 18.08 -1.61 7.41
C ASN A 213 19.33 -0.87 6.91
N LYS A 214 19.52 -0.78 5.58
CA LYS A 214 20.62 0.01 5.00
C LYS A 214 20.36 1.51 5.12
N VAL A 215 19.12 1.96 4.93
CA VAL A 215 18.74 3.36 5.15
C VAL A 215 18.95 3.73 6.60
N LEU A 216 18.40 2.95 7.53
CA LEU A 216 18.46 3.22 8.97
C LEU A 216 19.89 3.33 9.49
N LYS A 217 20.82 2.52 8.95
CA LYS A 217 22.26 2.61 9.27
C LYS A 217 22.94 3.85 8.68
N ALA A 218 22.52 4.28 7.50
CA ALA A 218 23.09 5.44 6.82
C ALA A 218 22.59 6.77 7.41
N THR A 219 21.35 6.82 7.88
CA THR A 219 20.76 7.95 8.60
C THR A 219 21.16 7.86 10.07
N LYS A 220 22.18 8.59 10.52
CA LYS A 220 22.59 8.63 11.95
C LYS A 220 21.34 8.86 12.82
N LYS A 221 20.96 7.85 13.63
CA LYS A 221 19.76 7.77 14.52
C LYS A 221 18.41 7.32 13.92
N GLY A 222 18.36 6.77 12.70
CA GLY A 222 17.10 6.19 12.18
C GLY A 222 16.00 7.23 11.91
N GLU A 223 16.38 8.50 11.73
CA GLU A 223 15.45 9.53 11.26
C GLU A 223 14.95 9.19 9.86
N TYR A 224 13.63 9.18 9.68
CA TYR A 224 13.02 9.02 8.37
C TYR A 224 13.44 10.16 7.44
N ARG A 225 14.08 9.81 6.32
CA ARG A 225 14.46 10.76 5.28
C ARG A 225 13.88 10.31 3.96
N ASP A 226 12.83 10.99 3.56
CA ASP A 226 12.03 10.71 2.37
C ASP A 226 12.89 10.54 1.11
N ASN A 227 13.93 11.37 0.92
CA ASN A 227 14.86 11.23 -0.21
C ASN A 227 15.69 9.92 -0.19
N GLU A 228 16.12 9.44 0.98
CA GLU A 228 16.86 8.18 1.13
C GLU A 228 15.95 6.97 0.94
N TYR A 229 14.73 7.01 1.49
CA TYR A 229 13.72 5.98 1.28
C TYR A 229 13.30 5.88 -0.19
N ARG A 230 13.14 7.00 -0.90
CA ARG A 230 12.88 6.99 -2.36
C ARG A 230 14.00 6.32 -3.16
N LYS A 231 15.28 6.56 -2.81
CA LYS A 231 16.40 5.87 -3.46
C LYS A 231 16.31 4.35 -3.25
N VAL A 232 15.93 3.94 -2.05
CA VAL A 232 15.75 2.52 -1.72
C VAL A 232 14.58 1.89 -2.45
N VAL A 233 13.42 2.56 -2.50
CA VAL A 233 12.26 2.10 -3.26
C VAL A 233 12.61 1.93 -4.74
N ASN A 234 13.18 2.95 -5.36
CA ASN A 234 13.57 2.89 -6.78
C ASN A 234 14.53 1.72 -7.04
N LYS A 235 15.56 1.57 -6.20
CA LYS A 235 16.53 0.48 -6.34
C LYS A 235 15.90 -0.90 -6.12
N PHE A 236 14.97 -1.01 -5.16
CA PHE A 236 14.24 -2.24 -4.90
C PHE A 236 13.43 -2.63 -6.13
N LEU A 237 12.59 -1.73 -6.64
CA LEU A 237 11.75 -1.96 -7.81
C LEU A 237 12.59 -2.31 -9.05
N ASP A 238 13.68 -1.59 -9.32
CA ASP A 238 14.59 -1.89 -10.43
C ASP A 238 15.19 -3.30 -10.34
N ASN A 239 15.58 -3.73 -9.14
CA ASN A 239 16.14 -5.07 -8.93
C ASN A 239 15.09 -6.16 -9.14
N GLN A 240 13.88 -5.98 -8.59
CA GLN A 240 12.81 -6.96 -8.74
C GLN A 240 12.31 -7.03 -10.19
N GLN A 241 12.30 -5.90 -10.91
CA GLN A 241 12.00 -5.87 -12.34
C GLN A 241 13.06 -6.61 -13.15
N LYS A 242 14.36 -6.39 -12.88
CA LYS A 242 15.45 -7.15 -13.53
C LYS A 242 15.37 -8.65 -13.23
N GLY A 243 14.90 -9.01 -12.05
CA GLY A 243 14.65 -10.39 -11.64
C GLY A 243 13.38 -11.01 -12.25
N GLY A 244 12.57 -10.25 -13.00
CA GLY A 244 11.34 -10.74 -13.62
C GLY A 244 10.18 -10.92 -12.64
N LEU A 245 10.27 -10.40 -11.41
CA LEU A 245 9.23 -10.52 -10.39
C LEU A 245 8.16 -9.44 -10.52
N PHE A 246 8.54 -8.23 -10.94
CA PHE A 246 7.63 -7.10 -11.13
C PHE A 246 7.72 -6.52 -12.54
N GLU A 247 6.60 -5.94 -12.98
CA GLU A 247 6.57 -4.98 -14.08
C GLU A 247 6.28 -3.59 -13.49
N TRP A 248 7.26 -2.69 -13.58
CA TRP A 248 7.14 -1.28 -13.19
C TRP A 248 7.29 -0.38 -14.42
N LYS A 249 6.25 0.41 -14.70
CA LYS A 249 6.21 1.38 -15.81
C LYS A 249 5.98 2.79 -15.27
N LYS A 250 6.65 3.77 -15.88
CA LYS A 250 6.61 5.19 -15.55
C LYS A 250 6.19 6.03 -16.75
#